data_AF-A0A8J5G5G2-F1
#
_entry.id   AF-A0A8J5G5G2-F1
#
_cell.length_a   1.000
_cell.length_b   1.000
_cell.length_c   1.000
_cell.angle_alpha   90.00
_cell.angle_beta   90.00
_cell.angle_gamma   90.00
#
_symmetry.space_group_name_H-M   'P 1'
#
loop_
_entity.id
_entity.type
_entity.pdbx_description
1 polymer ?
#
loop_
_entity_poly.entity_id
_entity_poly.type
_entity_poly.pdbx_seq_one_letter_code
_entity_poly.pdbx_strand_id
1 'polypeptide(L)'
;MSGVAKHHDRGGMVTTVVTVVTARWKPQDAHKLVLDNAPVFYPTEEEFKDTIKYIATIRQSAEQYGISRITYADEFKRQYFSRSAEFVLGSCQQEPSIDDIEGEYWWIVERPTEEIEVLYGADFDTRVFSSDFPKELSSTKVSTLGDQYMSSGWNLNNFPGLPSSVLSFESGDIYDVLVPWLYVGMCFSSF
;
A
#
# COMPACT_ATOMS: atom_id res chain seq x y z
N MET A 1 2.19 18.62 23.31
CA MET A 1 2.32 17.16 23.52
C MET A 1 0.99 16.54 23.13
N SER A 2 0.83 16.14 21.87
CA SER A 2 -0.36 15.43 21.40
C SER A 2 -0.27 13.98 21.87
N GLY A 3 -1.32 13.50 22.53
CA GLY A 3 -1.44 12.12 22.98
C GLY A 3 -2.20 11.30 21.94
N VAL A 4 -1.66 10.14 21.58
CA VAL A 4 -2.36 9.14 20.76
C VAL A 4 -3.38 8.44 21.67
N ALA A 5 -4.68 8.69 21.46
CA ALA A 5 -5.72 7.92 22.13
C ALA A 5 -6.00 6.64 21.33
N LYS A 6 -5.50 5.49 21.83
CA LYS A 6 -5.87 4.18 21.30
C LYS A 6 -7.21 3.78 21.90
N HIS A 7 -8.28 3.74 21.10
CA HIS A 7 -9.54 3.16 21.55
C HIS A 7 -9.51 1.65 21.26
N HIS A 8 -9.56 0.84 22.32
CA HIS A 8 -9.54 -0.62 22.21
C HIS A 8 -11.00 -1.10 22.25
N ASP A 9 -11.59 -1.43 21.11
CA ASP A 9 -12.85 -2.17 21.08
C ASP A 9 -12.59 -3.66 20.81
N ARG A 10 -13.37 -4.51 21.47
CA ARG A 10 -13.22 -5.97 21.44
C ARG A 10 -13.65 -6.49 20.06
N GLY A 11 -12.77 -6.40 19.07
CA GLY A 11 -13.01 -6.95 17.73
C GLY A 11 -12.04 -6.57 16.62
N GLY A 12 -11.09 -5.66 16.86
CA GLY A 12 -10.11 -5.24 15.86
C GLY A 12 -9.66 -3.81 16.17
N MET A 13 -8.38 -3.53 16.03
CA MET A 13 -7.79 -2.25 16.41
C MET A 13 -8.14 -1.16 15.38
N VAL A 14 -9.37 -0.64 15.40
CA VAL A 14 -9.71 0.56 14.62
C VAL A 14 -9.12 1.77 15.36
N THR A 15 -7.99 2.28 14.87
CA THR A 15 -7.49 3.57 15.34
C THR A 15 -8.31 4.68 14.66
N THR A 16 -9.36 5.16 15.33
CA THR A 16 -10.10 6.35 14.87
C THR A 16 -9.49 7.59 15.52
N VAL A 17 -8.94 8.47 14.70
CA VAL A 17 -8.52 9.83 15.07
C VAL A 17 -9.60 10.78 14.53
N VAL A 18 -10.26 11.56 15.38
CA VAL A 18 -11.41 12.43 15.04
C VAL A 18 -11.14 13.88 15.44
N THR A 19 -10.95 14.77 14.44
CA THR A 19 -10.92 16.24 14.62
C THR A 19 -11.53 16.96 13.45
N VAL A 20 -12.06 18.11 13.84
CA VAL A 20 -12.80 19.05 13.04
C VAL A 20 -11.83 19.97 12.32
N VAL A 21 -11.91 20.02 10.99
CA VAL A 21 -11.04 20.85 10.14
C VAL A 21 -11.70 22.19 9.85
N THR A 22 -10.97 23.29 10.04
CA THR A 22 -11.29 24.63 9.52
C THR A 22 -10.23 25.18 8.54
N ALA A 23 -9.25 24.35 8.17
CA ALA A 23 -8.05 24.75 7.43
C ALA A 23 -8.28 25.02 5.93
N ARG A 24 -7.45 25.90 5.34
CA ARG A 24 -7.48 26.22 3.89
C ARG A 24 -6.10 25.98 3.25
N TRP A 25 -6.07 25.12 2.23
CA TRP A 25 -4.88 24.83 1.40
C TRP A 25 -4.27 26.11 0.81
N LYS A 26 -2.94 26.27 0.96
CA LYS A 26 -2.15 27.40 0.42
C LYS A 26 -0.92 26.87 -0.33
N PRO A 27 -1.03 26.53 -1.62
CA PRO A 27 0.04 25.90 -2.38
C PRO A 27 1.34 26.72 -2.44
N GLN A 28 1.23 28.05 -2.33
CA GLN A 28 2.38 28.97 -2.29
C GLN A 28 3.28 28.80 -1.06
N ASP A 29 2.76 28.20 0.00
CA ASP A 29 3.48 27.94 1.23
C ASP A 29 4.08 26.52 1.25
N ALA A 30 3.75 25.65 0.27
CA ALA A 30 4.19 24.26 0.25
C ALA A 30 5.71 24.11 0.36
N HIS A 31 6.14 23.23 1.26
CA HIS A 31 7.56 22.94 1.48
C HIS A 31 7.84 21.50 1.06
N LYS A 32 8.73 21.31 0.08
CA LYS A 32 9.07 19.98 -0.43
C LYS A 32 10.50 19.61 -0.04
N LEU A 33 10.67 18.46 0.58
CA LEU A 33 11.97 17.85 0.75
C LEU A 33 12.46 17.32 -0.61
N VAL A 34 13.68 17.71 -1.00
CA VAL A 34 14.32 17.15 -2.20
C VAL A 34 15.00 15.85 -1.78
N LEU A 35 14.33 14.73 -2.05
CA LEU A 35 14.80 13.38 -1.74
C LEU A 35 15.18 12.64 -3.03
N ASP A 36 16.21 11.82 -2.95
CA ASP A 36 16.55 10.90 -4.03
C ASP A 36 15.49 9.79 -4.12
N ASN A 37 15.09 9.46 -5.35
CA ASN A 37 14.11 8.41 -5.58
C ASN A 37 14.71 7.02 -5.29
N ALA A 38 13.93 6.16 -4.65
CA ALA A 38 14.26 4.74 -4.52
C ALA A 38 14.31 4.04 -5.89
N PRO A 39 15.14 3.00 -6.05
CA PRO A 39 15.25 2.27 -7.31
C PRO A 39 13.94 1.56 -7.66
N VAL A 40 13.65 1.52 -8.96
CA VAL A 40 12.48 0.84 -9.53
C VAL A 40 12.96 -0.32 -10.40
N PHE A 41 12.40 -1.50 -10.16
CA PHE A 41 12.75 -2.73 -10.87
C PHE A 41 11.55 -3.26 -11.67
N TYR A 42 11.85 -3.83 -12.84
CA TYR A 42 10.86 -4.33 -13.81
C TYR A 42 11.19 -5.79 -14.14
N PRO A 43 10.72 -6.77 -13.35
CA PRO A 43 10.98 -8.18 -13.63
C PRO A 43 10.38 -8.59 -14.96
N THR A 44 11.11 -9.40 -15.71
CA THR A 44 10.56 -10.19 -16.82
C THR A 44 9.58 -11.25 -16.30
N GLU A 45 8.75 -11.83 -17.17
CA GLU A 45 7.83 -12.91 -16.77
C GLU A 45 8.56 -14.10 -16.12
N GLU A 46 9.76 -14.44 -16.59
CA GLU A 46 10.56 -15.53 -16.02
C GLU A 46 11.14 -15.17 -14.64
N GLU A 47 11.63 -13.94 -14.48
CA GLU A 47 12.11 -13.45 -13.18
C GLU A 47 10.98 -13.34 -12.16
N PHE A 48 9.77 -12.99 -12.61
CA PHE A 48 8.60 -12.84 -11.74
C PHE A 48 8.10 -14.17 -11.17
N LYS A 49 8.42 -15.32 -11.79
CA LYS A 49 7.97 -16.65 -11.30
C LYS A 49 8.59 -17.03 -9.96
N ASP A 50 9.85 -16.65 -9.71
CA ASP A 50 10.57 -16.99 -8.48
C ASP A 50 10.77 -15.73 -7.61
N THR A 51 9.76 -15.47 -6.78
CA THR A 51 9.66 -14.26 -5.95
C THR A 51 10.88 -14.05 -5.04
N ILE A 52 11.30 -15.08 -4.28
CA ILE A 52 12.40 -14.95 -3.32
C ILE A 52 13.73 -14.80 -4.04
N LYS A 53 13.94 -15.55 -5.13
CA LYS A 53 15.16 -15.41 -5.95
C LYS A 53 15.25 -14.03 -6.59
N TYR A 54 14.14 -13.48 -7.07
CA TYR A 54 14.12 -12.13 -7.62
C TYR A 54 14.48 -11.08 -6.57
N ILE A 55 13.87 -11.14 -5.39
CA ILE A 55 14.20 -10.25 -4.26
C ILE A 55 15.69 -10.35 -3.91
N ALA A 56 16.23 -11.57 -3.84
CA ALA A 56 17.66 -11.79 -3.60
C ALA A 56 18.55 -11.18 -4.69
N THR A 57 18.10 -11.18 -5.95
CA THR A 57 18.83 -10.62 -7.10
C THR A 57 18.90 -9.10 -7.03
N ILE A 58 17.79 -8.43 -6.72
CA ILE A 58 17.74 -6.96 -6.65
C ILE A 58 18.36 -6.39 -5.36
N ARG A 59 18.56 -7.23 -4.32
CA ARG A 59 19.09 -6.84 -3.02
C ARG A 59 20.37 -6.00 -3.14
N GLN A 60 21.32 -6.44 -3.97
CA GLN A 60 22.62 -5.76 -4.11
C GLN A 60 22.47 -4.29 -4.53
N SER A 61 21.44 -3.97 -5.31
CA SER A 61 21.17 -2.61 -5.80
C SER A 61 20.22 -1.83 -4.88
N ALA A 62 19.30 -2.51 -4.20
CA ALA A 62 18.23 -1.90 -3.40
C ALA A 62 18.58 -1.68 -1.92
N GLU A 63 19.45 -2.52 -1.33
CA GLU A 63 19.71 -2.56 0.12
C GLU A 63 20.22 -1.22 0.68
N GLN A 64 21.06 -0.52 -0.08
CA GLN A 64 21.59 0.81 0.31
C GLN A 64 20.51 1.89 0.44
N TYR A 65 19.36 1.73 -0.23
CA TYR A 65 18.24 2.68 -0.18
C TYR A 65 17.22 2.34 0.91
N GLY A 66 17.30 1.14 1.51
CA GLY A 66 16.33 0.62 2.48
C GLY A 66 14.98 0.20 1.87
N ILE A 67 14.51 0.88 0.82
CA ILE A 67 13.27 0.59 0.09
C ILE A 67 13.49 0.52 -1.42
N SER A 68 12.59 -0.14 -2.13
CA SER A 68 12.54 -0.14 -3.61
C SER A 68 11.11 -0.39 -4.11
N ARG A 69 10.85 -0.08 -5.38
CA ARG A 69 9.57 -0.36 -6.04
C ARG A 69 9.74 -1.46 -7.08
N ILE A 70 8.88 -2.46 -7.05
CA ILE A 70 8.83 -3.53 -8.07
C ILE A 70 7.57 -3.32 -8.89
N THR A 71 7.76 -3.13 -10.20
CA THR A 71 6.68 -2.88 -11.16
C THR A 71 6.56 -4.05 -12.12
N TYR A 72 5.42 -4.73 -12.10
CA TYR A 72 5.11 -5.80 -13.08
C TYR A 72 3.86 -5.50 -13.92
N ALA A 73 2.87 -4.81 -13.36
CA ALA A 73 1.57 -4.60 -14.00
C ALA A 73 1.36 -3.17 -14.53
N ASP A 74 2.38 -2.30 -14.53
CA ASP A 74 2.18 -0.90 -14.96
C ASP A 74 1.81 -0.79 -16.44
N GLU A 75 2.26 -1.70 -17.29
CA GLU A 75 1.86 -1.72 -18.71
C GLU A 75 0.37 -2.08 -18.85
N PHE A 76 -0.10 -3.11 -18.12
CA PHE A 76 -1.52 -3.44 -18.07
C PHE A 76 -2.34 -2.27 -17.51
N LYS A 77 -1.93 -1.69 -16.38
CA LYS A 77 -2.63 -0.54 -15.77
C LYS A 77 -2.69 0.63 -16.75
N ARG A 78 -1.56 0.97 -17.39
CA ARG A 78 -1.52 2.01 -18.42
C ARG A 78 -2.49 1.69 -19.53
N GLN A 79 -2.43 0.52 -20.16
CA GLN A 79 -3.32 0.17 -21.27
C GLN A 79 -4.81 0.15 -20.87
N TYR A 80 -5.13 -0.38 -19.68
CA TYR A 80 -6.50 -0.51 -19.19
C TYR A 80 -7.12 0.83 -18.81
N PHE A 81 -6.36 1.69 -18.12
CA PHE A 81 -6.80 3.03 -17.71
C PHE A 81 -6.50 4.12 -18.74
N SER A 82 -5.82 3.80 -19.84
CA SER A 82 -5.68 4.68 -21.01
C SER A 82 -7.00 4.71 -21.77
N ARG A 83 -8.03 5.34 -21.19
CA ARG A 83 -9.26 5.63 -21.90
C ARG A 83 -9.39 7.13 -22.11
N SER A 84 -9.28 7.50 -23.39
CA SER A 84 -9.60 8.75 -24.08
C SER A 84 -10.03 9.92 -23.19
N ALA A 85 -9.23 10.98 -23.20
CA ALA A 85 -9.55 12.30 -22.65
C ALA A 85 -10.66 13.03 -23.46
N GLU A 86 -11.71 12.32 -23.86
CA GLU A 86 -12.91 12.90 -24.46
C GLU A 86 -14.10 12.61 -23.58
N PHE A 87 -14.59 13.71 -22.97
CA PHE A 87 -15.93 13.92 -22.43
C PHE A 87 -16.12 13.76 -20.91
N VAL A 88 -15.84 14.85 -20.18
CA VAL A 88 -16.77 15.32 -19.12
C VAL A 88 -16.92 16.84 -19.25
N LEU A 89 -18.11 17.26 -19.68
CA LEU A 89 -18.62 18.62 -19.54
C LEU A 89 -18.89 18.92 -18.06
N GLY A 90 -18.36 20.04 -17.55
CA GLY A 90 -18.87 20.72 -16.35
C GLY A 90 -17.95 20.66 -15.12
N SER A 91 -17.35 21.81 -14.80
CA SER A 91 -16.53 22.15 -13.62
C SER A 91 -15.37 21.20 -13.29
N CYS A 92 -14.24 21.38 -13.97
CA CYS A 92 -12.97 20.78 -13.58
C CYS A 92 -12.32 21.58 -12.43
N GLN A 93 -12.63 21.21 -11.18
CA GLN A 93 -11.58 21.30 -10.16
C GLN A 93 -10.58 20.21 -10.52
N GLN A 94 -9.42 20.61 -11.02
CA GLN A 94 -8.32 19.68 -11.30
C GLN A 94 -7.93 18.99 -9.99
N GLU A 95 -7.89 17.66 -9.99
CA GLU A 95 -7.37 16.92 -8.83
C GLU A 95 -5.93 17.36 -8.55
N PRO A 96 -5.55 17.56 -7.26
CA PRO A 96 -4.21 17.99 -6.91
C PRO A 96 -3.19 16.93 -7.33
N SER A 97 -2.01 17.38 -7.78
CA SER A 97 -0.92 16.47 -8.13
C SER A 97 -0.30 15.82 -6.90
N ILE A 98 0.47 14.74 -7.08
CA ILE A 98 1.23 14.10 -5.98
C ILE A 98 2.18 15.12 -5.33
N ASP A 99 2.80 15.97 -6.14
CA ASP A 99 3.71 17.02 -5.65
C ASP A 99 2.97 18.06 -4.79
N ASP A 100 1.73 18.43 -5.18
CA ASP A 100 0.90 19.35 -4.40
C ASP A 100 0.52 18.74 -3.04
N ILE A 101 0.14 17.47 -3.03
CA ILE A 101 -0.25 16.73 -1.81
C ILE A 101 0.95 16.56 -0.88
N GLU A 102 2.11 16.19 -1.41
CA GLU A 102 3.35 16.01 -0.63
C GLU A 102 3.81 17.32 0.01
N GLY A 103 3.79 18.42 -0.76
CA GLY A 103 4.21 19.72 -0.26
C GLY A 103 3.29 20.26 0.84
N GLU A 104 1.98 20.06 0.71
CA GLU A 104 1.02 20.42 1.77
C GLU A 104 1.20 19.53 3.00
N TYR A 105 1.41 18.23 2.82
CA TYR A 105 1.64 17.31 3.93
C TYR A 105 2.84 17.75 4.78
N TRP A 106 3.98 18.02 4.17
CA TRP A 106 5.17 18.47 4.88
C TRP A 106 4.98 19.85 5.51
N TRP A 107 4.24 20.75 4.86
CA TRP A 107 3.88 22.03 5.45
C TRP A 107 3.07 21.86 6.74
N ILE A 108 2.06 20.99 6.75
CA ILE A 108 1.23 20.68 7.93
C ILE A 108 2.10 20.12 9.06
N VAL A 109 2.99 19.17 8.75
CA VAL A 109 3.86 18.50 9.74
C VAL A 109 4.87 19.46 10.35
N GLU A 110 5.52 20.30 9.53
CA GLU A 110 6.58 21.21 9.99
C GLU A 110 6.03 22.49 10.61
N ARG A 111 4.85 22.95 10.18
CA ARG A 111 4.25 24.23 10.60
C ARG A 111 2.77 24.05 10.92
N PRO A 112 2.44 23.42 12.06
CA PRO A 112 1.05 23.20 12.47
C PRO A 112 0.40 24.54 12.84
N THR A 113 -0.23 25.20 11.86
CA THR A 113 -1.00 26.44 12.08
C THR A 113 -2.47 26.17 12.38
N GLU A 114 -2.97 25.02 11.93
CA GLU A 114 -4.37 24.60 12.03
C GLU A 114 -4.43 23.11 12.39
N GLU A 115 -5.50 22.67 13.05
CA GLU A 115 -5.68 21.26 13.39
C GLU A 115 -6.28 20.50 12.19
N ILE A 116 -5.63 19.42 11.78
CA ILE A 116 -6.04 18.55 10.67
C ILE A 116 -6.11 17.12 11.17
N GLU A 117 -7.24 16.46 10.93
CA GLU A 117 -7.36 15.03 11.19
C GLU A 117 -8.02 14.27 10.05
N VAL A 118 -7.61 13.01 10.00
CA VAL A 118 -7.89 12.07 8.94
C VAL A 118 -8.07 10.70 9.56
N LEU A 119 -8.88 9.88 8.91
CA LEU A 119 -9.14 8.50 9.34
C LEU A 119 -8.09 7.59 8.73
N TYR A 120 -7.47 6.76 9.57
CA TYR A 120 -6.55 5.73 9.10
C TYR A 120 -6.89 4.39 9.75
N GLY A 121 -7.39 3.48 8.93
CA GLY A 121 -7.62 2.10 9.34
C GLY A 121 -6.35 1.29 9.14
N ALA A 122 -5.57 1.12 10.20
CA ALA A 122 -4.36 0.31 10.19
C ALA A 122 -4.63 -1.08 10.78
N ASP A 123 -3.75 -2.02 10.46
CA ASP A 123 -3.61 -3.27 11.20
C ASP A 123 -4.85 -4.17 11.19
N PHE A 124 -5.64 -4.13 10.11
CA PHE A 124 -6.79 -5.01 9.95
C PHE A 124 -6.34 -6.45 9.67
N ASP A 125 -6.77 -7.37 10.52
CA ASP A 125 -6.57 -8.80 10.32
C ASP A 125 -7.38 -9.31 9.13
N THR A 126 -6.68 -9.70 8.06
CA THR A 126 -7.29 -10.23 6.83
C THR A 126 -7.90 -11.62 6.99
N ARG A 127 -7.77 -12.27 8.15
CA ARG A 127 -8.57 -13.46 8.51
C ARG A 127 -9.99 -13.08 8.89
N VAL A 128 -10.17 -11.90 9.49
CA VAL A 128 -11.48 -11.37 9.89
C VAL A 128 -12.14 -10.63 8.74
N PHE A 129 -11.39 -9.76 8.06
CA PHE A 129 -11.92 -8.89 7.00
C PHE A 129 -11.79 -9.46 5.58
N SER A 130 -11.29 -10.70 5.47
CA SER A 130 -10.81 -11.31 4.23
C SER A 130 -9.59 -10.59 3.64
N SER A 131 -8.79 -11.32 2.87
CA SER A 131 -7.73 -10.75 2.05
C SER A 131 -8.30 -10.44 0.67
N ASP A 132 -7.82 -9.37 0.04
CA ASP A 132 -8.15 -9.04 -1.36
C ASP A 132 -7.44 -9.93 -2.38
N PHE A 133 -6.33 -10.57 -1.99
CA PHE A 133 -5.75 -11.62 -2.80
C PHE A 133 -6.63 -12.88 -2.76
N PRO A 134 -6.83 -13.57 -3.90
CA PRO A 134 -7.70 -14.73 -3.99
C PRO A 134 -7.16 -15.90 -3.16
N LYS A 135 -8.08 -16.62 -2.51
CA LYS A 135 -7.85 -17.85 -1.73
C LYS A 135 -8.72 -18.97 -2.28
N GLU A 136 -8.29 -20.23 -2.11
CA GLU A 136 -9.04 -21.39 -2.58
C GLU A 136 -10.41 -21.49 -1.88
N LEU A 137 -11.47 -21.24 -2.64
CA LEU A 137 -12.85 -21.48 -2.19
C LEU A 137 -13.19 -22.94 -2.47
N SER A 138 -13.55 -23.66 -1.42
CA SER A 138 -14.05 -25.03 -1.54
C SER A 138 -15.32 -25.05 -2.41
N SER A 139 -15.21 -25.64 -3.60
CA SER A 139 -16.26 -26.34 -4.38
C SER A 139 -16.69 -25.85 -5.77
N THR A 140 -16.04 -24.91 -6.45
CA THR A 140 -16.43 -24.62 -7.85
C THR A 140 -15.23 -24.51 -8.78
N LYS A 141 -14.87 -25.64 -9.39
CA LYS A 141 -13.88 -25.73 -10.48
C LYS A 141 -14.43 -25.02 -11.73
N VAL A 142 -14.10 -23.75 -11.89
CA VAL A 142 -14.03 -23.09 -13.20
C VAL A 142 -12.64 -22.47 -13.31
N SER A 143 -11.68 -23.28 -13.74
CA SER A 143 -10.31 -22.86 -14.03
C SER A 143 -10.26 -22.00 -15.29
N THR A 144 -9.42 -20.96 -15.31
CA THR A 144 -8.53 -20.64 -16.46
C THR A 144 -7.65 -19.37 -16.31
N LEU A 145 -7.80 -18.54 -15.27
CA LEU A 145 -6.82 -17.46 -15.00
C LEU A 145 -6.58 -17.17 -13.50
N GLY A 146 -7.62 -17.34 -12.67
CA GLY A 146 -7.53 -17.12 -11.22
C GLY A 146 -6.51 -18.01 -10.50
N ASP A 147 -6.36 -19.25 -10.98
CA ASP A 147 -5.47 -20.26 -10.37
C ASP A 147 -4.00 -19.82 -10.33
N GLN A 148 -3.56 -19.02 -11.31
CA GLN A 148 -2.18 -18.50 -11.36
C GLN A 148 -1.91 -17.46 -10.26
N TYR A 149 -2.87 -16.57 -9.99
CA TYR A 149 -2.75 -15.59 -8.90
C TYR A 149 -2.88 -16.22 -7.52
N MET A 150 -3.70 -17.27 -7.40
CA MET A 150 -3.90 -18.00 -6.15
C MET A 150 -2.64 -18.74 -5.71
N SER A 151 -1.88 -19.31 -6.65
CA SER A 151 -0.64 -20.06 -6.37
C SER A 151 0.63 -19.20 -6.47
N SER A 152 0.52 -17.94 -6.88
CA SER A 152 1.67 -17.04 -7.02
C SER A 152 2.41 -16.80 -5.70
N GLY A 153 3.73 -16.76 -5.75
CA GLY A 153 4.56 -16.34 -4.61
C GLY A 153 4.43 -14.85 -4.28
N TRP A 154 3.93 -14.04 -5.21
CA TRP A 154 3.62 -12.62 -4.99
C TRP A 154 2.25 -12.38 -4.33
N ASN A 155 1.45 -13.43 -4.15
CA ASN A 155 0.27 -13.37 -3.30
C ASN A 155 0.72 -13.33 -1.83
N LEU A 156 0.43 -12.24 -1.12
CA LEU A 156 0.95 -12.02 0.24
C LEU A 156 0.44 -13.05 1.26
N ASN A 157 -0.62 -13.79 0.96
CA ASN A 157 -1.03 -14.92 1.81
C ASN A 157 -0.09 -16.12 1.72
N ASN A 158 0.63 -16.27 0.60
CA ASN A 158 1.55 -17.38 0.35
C ASN A 158 3.00 -17.01 0.69
N PHE A 159 3.32 -15.72 0.59
CA PHE A 159 4.70 -15.21 0.64
C PHE A 159 5.50 -15.69 1.87
N PRO A 160 4.98 -15.64 3.11
CA PRO A 160 5.72 -16.12 4.28
C PRO A 160 6.02 -17.62 4.22
N GLY A 161 5.12 -18.41 3.63
CA GLY A 161 5.21 -19.87 3.53
C GLY A 161 6.01 -20.39 2.34
N LEU A 162 6.65 -19.53 1.54
CA LEU A 162 7.46 -19.97 0.41
C LEU A 162 8.64 -20.86 0.88
N PRO A 163 9.03 -21.91 0.14
CA PRO A 163 10.07 -22.86 0.59
C PRO A 163 11.46 -22.25 0.87
N SER A 164 11.75 -21.09 0.28
CA SER A 164 13.00 -20.35 0.51
C SER A 164 12.87 -19.26 1.59
N SER A 165 11.68 -19.11 2.18
CA SER A 165 11.44 -18.25 3.33
C SER A 165 11.71 -19.03 4.62
N VAL A 166 12.49 -18.45 5.53
CA VAL A 166 12.74 -19.04 6.85
C VAL A 166 11.45 -19.10 7.68
N LEU A 167 10.49 -18.22 7.40
CA LEU A 167 9.18 -18.21 8.07
C LEU A 167 8.35 -19.47 7.76
N SER A 168 8.67 -20.21 6.69
CA SER A 168 7.98 -21.46 6.36
C SER A 168 8.20 -22.58 7.38
N PHE A 169 9.20 -22.46 8.26
CA PHE A 169 9.47 -23.41 9.34
C PHE A 169 8.73 -23.05 10.64
N GLU A 170 8.08 -21.89 10.70
CA GLU A 170 7.29 -21.51 11.86
C GLU A 170 5.94 -22.25 11.84
N SER A 171 5.74 -23.10 12.84
CA SER A 171 4.51 -23.91 12.97
C SER A 171 3.39 -23.20 13.74
N GLY A 172 3.72 -22.14 14.48
CA GLY A 172 2.77 -21.29 15.17
C GLY A 172 2.22 -20.19 14.26
N ASP A 173 0.94 -19.86 14.44
CA ASP A 173 0.39 -18.64 13.85
C ASP A 173 0.97 -17.42 14.57
N ILE A 174 2.14 -16.95 14.17
CA ILE A 174 2.63 -15.63 14.60
C ILE A 174 1.86 -14.57 13.80
N TYR A 175 0.76 -14.10 14.40
CA TYR A 175 -0.27 -13.28 13.76
C TYR A 175 0.26 -11.99 13.11
N ASP A 176 1.28 -11.37 13.71
CA ASP A 176 1.84 -10.09 13.26
C ASP A 176 2.82 -10.24 12.08
N VAL A 177 3.17 -11.47 11.69
CA VAL A 177 4.26 -11.72 10.73
C VAL A 177 3.82 -12.60 9.55
N LEU A 178 2.99 -13.61 9.80
CA LEU A 178 2.62 -14.61 8.78
C LEU A 178 1.34 -14.26 8.01
N VAL A 179 0.58 -13.27 8.49
CA VAL A 179 -0.71 -12.87 7.93
C VAL A 179 -0.59 -11.47 7.36
N PRO A 180 -0.99 -11.22 6.10
CA PRO A 180 -0.98 -9.87 5.58
C PRO A 180 -1.97 -8.99 6.33
N TRP A 181 -1.57 -7.76 6.62
CA TRP A 181 -2.41 -6.74 7.24
C TRP A 181 -3.00 -5.86 6.16
N LEU A 182 -4.28 -5.50 6.32
CA LEU A 182 -4.95 -4.54 5.45
C LEU A 182 -4.83 -3.14 6.06
N TYR A 183 -4.47 -2.18 5.22
CA TYR A 183 -4.37 -0.77 5.57
C TYR A 183 -5.29 0.03 4.65
N VAL A 184 -6.22 0.78 5.23
CA VAL A 184 -7.20 1.63 4.54
C VAL A 184 -6.93 3.08 4.94
N GLY A 185 -6.37 3.85 4.02
CA GLY A 185 -6.03 5.25 4.22
C GLY A 185 -6.90 6.20 3.38
N MET A 186 -6.93 7.44 3.81
CA MET A 186 -7.37 8.60 3.03
C MET A 186 -6.21 9.58 2.85
N CYS A 187 -6.44 10.69 2.14
CA CYS A 187 -5.42 11.74 1.99
C CYS A 187 -4.85 12.16 3.36
N PHE A 188 -3.52 12.35 3.43
CA PHE A 188 -2.75 12.65 4.64
C PHE A 188 -2.74 11.58 5.75
N SER A 189 -3.27 10.37 5.52
CA SER A 189 -3.05 9.25 6.44
C SER A 189 -1.56 8.86 6.45
N SER A 190 -1.00 8.64 7.64
CA SER A 190 0.43 8.41 7.84
C SER A 190 0.71 7.16 8.68
N PHE A 191 1.86 6.52 8.43
CA PHE A 191 2.39 5.33 9.11
C PHE A 191 3.83 5.54 9.57
#